data_AF-A0A327WW91-F1
#
_entry.id   AF-A0A327WW91-F1
#
_cell.length_a   1.000
_cell.length_b   1.000
_cell.length_c   1.000
_cell.angle_alpha   90.00
_cell.angle_beta   90.00
_cell.angle_gamma   90.00
#
_symmetry.space_group_name_H-M   'P 1'
#
loop_
_entity.id
_entity.type
_entity.pdbx_description
1 polymer ?
#
loop_
_entity_poly.entity_id
_entity_poly.type
_entity_poly.pdbx_seq_one_letter_code
_entity_poly.pdbx_strand_id
1 'polypeptide(L)'
;MMSYQSTQVTALGRFLGTTHLDQLPLFFTVLTGDMSIVGPRPHTLQFDAQHWAIPGYRDRYRMRPGILCLSQLRTRRPHSDQIKNEIRYNHWYMNRYSLGLDSKICWWRLTGR
;
A
#
# COMPACT_ATOMS: atom_id res chain seq x y z
N MET A 1 11.49 -13.76 24.26
CA MET A 1 10.38 -14.65 24.64
C MET A 1 9.12 -13.80 24.72
N MET A 2 8.27 -13.85 23.68
CA MET A 2 6.84 -13.49 23.69
C MET A 2 6.32 -13.60 22.24
N SER A 3 6.06 -14.83 21.83
CA SER A 3 5.25 -15.15 20.66
C SER A 3 3.79 -14.85 20.98
N TYR A 4 3.30 -13.66 20.60
CA TYR A 4 1.87 -13.35 20.62
C TYR A 4 1.20 -14.05 19.43
N GLN A 5 0.98 -15.36 19.57
CA GLN A 5 0.05 -16.09 18.72
C GLN A 5 -1.35 -15.75 19.23
N SER A 6 -2.01 -14.74 18.65
CA SER A 6 -3.39 -14.40 18.99
C SER A 6 -4.35 -15.45 18.43
N THR A 7 -4.65 -16.46 19.22
CA THR A 7 -5.67 -17.49 18.95
C THR A 7 -7.10 -16.98 19.14
N GLN A 8 -7.42 -15.79 18.63
CA GLN A 8 -8.77 -15.20 18.71
C GLN A 8 -9.38 -14.91 17.34
N VAL A 9 -9.24 -15.84 16.41
CA VAL A 9 -10.06 -15.79 15.19
C VAL A 9 -11.39 -16.45 15.53
N THR A 10 -12.42 -15.65 15.80
CA THR A 10 -13.80 -16.13 15.99
C THR A 10 -14.28 -16.85 14.72
N ALA A 11 -15.31 -17.69 14.82
CA ALA A 11 -15.90 -18.33 13.64
C ALA A 11 -16.28 -17.31 12.55
N LEU A 12 -16.73 -16.12 12.97
CA LEU A 12 -16.98 -14.97 12.10
C LEU A 12 -15.68 -14.41 11.49
N GLY A 13 -14.62 -14.21 12.27
CA GLY A 13 -13.32 -13.78 11.74
C GLY A 13 -12.73 -14.78 10.73
N ARG A 14 -12.93 -16.08 10.97
CA ARG A 14 -12.51 -17.14 10.03
C ARG A 14 -13.33 -17.08 8.75
N PHE A 15 -14.65 -16.90 8.84
CA PHE A 15 -15.53 -16.75 7.70
C PHE A 15 -15.19 -15.51 6.84
N LEU A 16 -14.99 -14.35 7.48
CA LEU A 16 -14.58 -13.11 6.81
C LEU A 16 -13.23 -13.26 6.12
N GLY A 17 -12.25 -13.90 6.77
CA GLY A 17 -10.95 -14.18 6.18
C GLY A 17 -11.01 -15.17 5.01
N THR A 18 -11.88 -16.18 5.05
CA THR A 18 -12.06 -17.14 3.95
C THR A 18 -12.80 -16.56 2.74
N THR A 19 -13.66 -15.55 2.96
CA THR A 19 -14.46 -14.93 1.90
C THR A 19 -13.85 -13.63 1.37
N HIS A 20 -12.71 -13.19 1.94
CA HIS A 20 -12.08 -11.89 1.68
C HIS A 20 -13.02 -10.68 1.86
N LEU A 21 -14.12 -10.86 2.62
CA LEU A 21 -15.10 -9.81 2.89
C LEU A 21 -14.54 -8.74 3.83
N ASP A 22 -13.43 -9.01 4.51
CA ASP A 22 -12.66 -8.05 5.30
C ASP A 22 -12.11 -6.88 4.46
N GLN A 23 -12.00 -7.05 3.14
CA GLN A 23 -11.53 -6.02 2.20
C GLN A 23 -12.66 -5.16 1.63
N LEU A 24 -13.93 -5.54 1.81
CA LEU A 24 -15.07 -4.75 1.32
C LEU A 24 -15.11 -3.32 1.89
N PRO A 25 -14.87 -3.07 3.18
CA PRO A 25 -14.83 -1.70 3.70
C PRO A 25 -13.81 -0.83 2.97
N LEU A 26 -12.64 -1.38 2.67
CA LEU A 26 -11.56 -0.67 1.96
C LEU A 26 -11.93 -0.39 0.50
N PHE A 27 -12.67 -1.31 -0.14
CA PHE A 27 -13.22 -1.10 -1.47
C PHE A 27 -14.22 0.07 -1.49
N PHE A 28 -15.09 0.18 -0.48
CA PHE A 28 -15.97 1.33 -0.34
C PHE A 28 -15.19 2.64 -0.13
N THR A 29 -14.12 2.64 0.67
CA THR A 29 -13.23 3.81 0.84
C THR A 29 -12.60 4.30 -0.47
N VAL A 30 -12.33 3.39 -1.40
CA VAL A 30 -11.88 3.75 -2.75
C VAL A 30 -13.01 4.35 -3.58
N LEU A 31 -14.22 3.82 -3.47
CA LEU A 31 -15.40 4.34 -4.18
C LEU A 31 -15.83 5.73 -3.65
N THR A 32 -15.73 5.98 -2.34
CA THR A 32 -15.99 7.30 -1.74
C THR A 32 -14.90 8.32 -2.06
N GLY A 33 -13.74 7.84 -2.54
CA GLY A 33 -12.64 8.68 -3.01
C GLY A 33 -11.67 9.10 -1.92
N ASP A 34 -11.72 8.52 -0.72
CA ASP A 34 -10.71 8.77 0.32
C ASP A 34 -9.39 8.06 0.01
N MET A 35 -9.47 6.92 -0.70
CA MET A 35 -8.32 6.14 -1.14
C MET A 35 -8.33 5.91 -2.66
N SER A 36 -7.18 5.51 -3.20
CA SER A 36 -7.05 5.01 -4.58
C SER A 36 -6.79 3.50 -4.59
N ILE A 37 -7.00 2.86 -5.75
CA ILE A 37 -6.63 1.45 -5.93
C ILE A 37 -5.11 1.30 -5.83
N VAL A 38 -4.37 2.13 -6.55
CA VAL A 38 -2.91 2.18 -6.51
C VAL A 38 -2.44 3.55 -6.04
N GLY A 39 -1.49 3.59 -5.12
CA GLY A 39 -0.98 4.82 -4.53
C GLY A 39 0.08 4.58 -3.45
N PRO A 40 0.62 5.65 -2.85
CA PRO A 40 1.62 5.55 -1.80
C PRO A 40 1.07 4.88 -0.54
N ARG A 41 1.94 4.20 0.22
CA ARG A 41 1.53 3.59 1.51
C ARG A 41 1.38 4.67 2.58
N PRO A 42 0.30 4.69 3.36
CA PRO A 42 0.27 5.49 4.58
C PRO A 42 1.36 5.01 5.56
N HIS A 43 2.06 5.95 6.17
CA HIS A 43 3.06 5.70 7.22
C HIS A 43 2.60 6.31 8.52
N THR A 44 3.19 5.86 9.63
CA THR A 44 2.93 6.46 10.94
C THR A 44 3.59 7.82 11.03
N LEU A 45 3.04 8.72 11.85
CA LEU A 45 3.59 10.06 12.07
C LEU A 45 5.05 10.03 12.52
N GLN A 46 5.42 9.05 13.36
CA GLN A 46 6.79 8.85 13.83
C GLN A 46 7.74 8.51 12.67
N PHE A 47 7.29 7.64 11.76
CA PHE A 47 8.07 7.26 10.59
C PHE A 47 8.20 8.43 9.61
N ASP A 48 7.13 9.20 9.41
CA ASP A 48 7.17 10.39 8.58
C ASP A 48 8.13 11.44 9.14
N ALA A 49 8.12 11.68 10.46
CA ALA A 49 9.05 12.61 11.12
C ALA A 49 10.52 12.24 10.89
N GLN A 50 10.86 10.95 10.92
CA GLN A 50 12.22 10.46 10.67
C GLN A 50 12.71 10.71 9.24
N HIS A 51 11.80 10.71 8.26
CA HIS A 51 12.14 10.77 6.84
C HIS A 51 11.76 12.11 6.18
N TRP A 52 11.19 13.04 6.95
CA TRP A 52 10.63 14.30 6.49
C TRP A 52 11.62 15.23 5.76
N ALA A 53 12.91 15.09 6.08
CA ALA A 53 14.00 15.86 5.48
C ALA A 53 14.50 15.28 4.14
N ILE A 54 14.09 14.06 3.78
CA ILE A 54 14.53 13.42 2.53
C ILE A 54 13.85 14.11 1.35
N PRO A 55 14.61 14.59 0.34
CA PRO A 55 14.03 15.20 -0.86
C PRO A 55 13.03 14.28 -1.57
N GLY A 56 11.87 14.82 -1.95
CA GLY A 56 10.80 14.06 -2.61
C GLY A 56 9.95 13.18 -1.69
N TYR A 57 10.33 12.98 -0.41
CA TYR A 57 9.54 12.15 0.51
C TYR A 57 8.10 12.66 0.66
N ARG A 58 7.94 13.98 0.76
CA ARG A 58 6.64 14.64 0.98
C ARG A 58 5.72 14.58 -0.25
N ASP A 59 6.25 14.32 -1.45
CA ASP A 59 5.46 14.32 -2.68
C ASP A 59 4.41 13.19 -2.69
N ARG A 60 4.59 12.16 -1.85
CA ARG A 60 3.60 11.10 -1.62
C ARG A 60 2.23 11.64 -1.18
N TYR A 61 2.16 12.77 -0.45
CA TYR A 61 0.90 13.35 0.00
C TYR A 61 0.16 14.13 -1.10
N ARG A 62 0.76 14.27 -2.29
CA ARG A 62 0.08 14.83 -3.47
C ARG A 62 -0.89 13.83 -4.12
N MET A 63 -0.84 12.56 -3.72
CA MET A 63 -1.72 11.50 -4.20
C MET A 63 -2.50 10.92 -3.04
N ARG A 64 -3.68 10.38 -3.34
CA ARG A 64 -4.45 9.59 -2.39
C ARG A 64 -3.68 8.32 -2.03
N PRO A 65 -3.75 7.85 -0.77
CA PRO A 65 -3.14 6.60 -0.38
C PRO A 65 -3.79 5.42 -1.11
N GLY A 66 -2.98 4.44 -1.48
CA GLY A 66 -3.40 3.30 -2.28
C GLY A 66 -3.65 2.04 -1.47
N ILE A 67 -4.60 1.21 -1.90
CA ILE A 67 -4.69 -0.20 -1.46
C ILE A 67 -3.41 -0.95 -1.85
N LEU A 68 -2.99 -0.78 -3.10
CA LEU A 68 -1.75 -1.31 -3.64
C LEU A 68 -0.69 -0.21 -3.71
N CYS A 69 0.55 -0.56 -3.35
CA CYS A 69 1.69 0.34 -3.45
C CYS A 69 2.74 -0.23 -4.40
N LEU A 70 3.01 0.48 -5.49
CA LEU A 70 3.93 0.02 -6.53
C LEU A 70 5.33 -0.26 -5.97
N SER A 71 5.81 0.56 -5.04
CA SER A 71 7.12 0.36 -4.41
C SER A 71 7.20 -0.95 -3.64
N GLN A 72 6.11 -1.39 -3.00
CA GLN A 72 6.05 -2.65 -2.25
C GLN A 72 6.00 -3.86 -3.18
N LEU A 73 5.25 -3.76 -4.28
CA LEU A 73 5.21 -4.81 -5.29
C LEU A 73 6.59 -5.04 -5.92
N ARG A 74 7.36 -3.95 -6.08
CA ARG A 74 8.70 -3.99 -6.71
C ARG A 74 9.82 -4.30 -5.72
N THR A 75 9.65 -3.95 -4.45
CA THR A 75 10.68 -4.13 -3.42
C THR A 75 10.44 -5.44 -2.69
N ARG A 76 11.07 -6.52 -3.16
CA ARG A 76 10.88 -7.88 -2.62
C ARG A 76 11.62 -8.13 -1.30
N ARG A 77 12.58 -7.27 -0.90
CA ARG A 77 13.36 -7.42 0.33
C ARG A 77 13.64 -6.06 0.99
N PRO A 78 13.63 -5.98 2.34
CA PRO A 78 14.09 -4.79 3.04
C PRO A 78 15.57 -4.56 2.71
N HIS A 79 15.89 -3.36 2.25
CA HIS A 79 17.24 -2.93 1.91
C HIS A 79 17.49 -1.54 2.48
N SER A 80 18.74 -1.17 2.69
CA SER A 80 19.15 0.14 3.23
C SER A 80 18.55 1.32 2.45
N ASP A 81 18.30 1.15 1.14
CA ASP A 81 17.72 2.18 0.27
C ASP A 81 16.20 2.05 0.04
N GLN A 82 15.47 1.36 0.92
CA GLN A 82 14.03 1.13 0.77
C GLN A 82 13.24 2.44 0.56
N ILE A 83 13.54 3.48 1.34
CA ILE A 83 12.82 4.77 1.25
C ILE A 83 13.11 5.51 -0.05
N LYS A 84 14.37 5.50 -0.51
CA LYS A 84 14.72 6.10 -1.80
C LYS A 84 14.03 5.38 -2.95
N ASN A 85 13.97 4.05 -2.90
CA ASN A 85 13.24 3.25 -3.88
C ASN A 85 11.74 3.55 -3.84
N GLU A 86 11.16 3.70 -2.64
CA GLU A 86 9.77 4.09 -2.47
C GLU A 86 9.47 5.45 -3.11
N ILE A 87 10.26 6.48 -2.80
CA ILE A 87 10.13 7.81 -3.41
C ILE A 87 10.21 7.71 -4.93
N ARG A 88 11.20 6.97 -5.45
CA ARG A 88 11.39 6.77 -6.89
C ARG A 88 10.17 6.14 -7.56
N TYR A 89 9.62 5.07 -6.98
CA TYR A 89 8.45 4.39 -7.55
C TYR A 89 7.18 5.24 -7.42
N ASN A 90 7.02 5.98 -6.31
CA ASN A 90 5.91 6.91 -6.13
C ASN A 90 5.96 8.02 -7.18
N HIS A 91 7.12 8.63 -7.43
CA HIS A 91 7.29 9.65 -8.47
C HIS A 91 7.06 9.06 -9.87
N TRP A 92 7.58 7.86 -10.14
CA TRP A 92 7.39 7.19 -11.41
C TRP A 92 5.90 6.94 -11.70
N TYR A 93 5.15 6.51 -10.68
CA TYR A 93 3.71 6.28 -10.75
C TYR A 93 2.94 7.58 -10.91
N MET A 94 3.24 8.61 -10.09
CA MET A 94 2.61 9.93 -10.17
C MET A 94 2.71 10.53 -11.57
N ASN A 95 3.89 10.44 -12.19
CA ASN A 95 4.14 11.00 -13.52
C ASN A 95 3.49 10.21 -14.67
N ARG A 96 3.01 8.98 -14.42
CA ARG A 96 2.42 8.08 -15.44
C ARG A 96 1.00 7.65 -15.07
N TYR A 97 0.42 8.33 -14.09
CA TYR A 97 -0.86 7.96 -13.53
C TYR A 97 -1.92 7.88 -14.63
N SER A 98 -2.56 6.71 -14.74
CA SER A 98 -3.64 6.44 -15.67
C SER A 98 -4.41 5.22 -15.19
N LEU A 99 -5.73 5.18 -15.45
CA LEU A 99 -6.56 4.03 -15.08
C LEU A 99 -6.04 2.71 -15.69
N GLY A 100 -5.46 2.76 -16.89
CA GLY A 100 -4.85 1.58 -17.52
C GLY A 100 -3.59 1.08 -16.79
N LEU A 101 -2.79 1.99 -16.21
CA LEU A 101 -1.66 1.61 -15.36
C LEU A 101 -2.14 0.92 -14.08
N ASP A 102 -3.21 1.41 -13.47
CA ASP A 102 -3.81 0.80 -12.28
C ASP A 102 -4.28 -0.62 -12.57
N SER A 103 -5.02 -0.82 -13.67
CA SER A 103 -5.45 -2.16 -14.11
C SER A 103 -4.24 -3.08 -14.33
N LYS A 104 -3.16 -2.58 -14.94
CA LYS A 104 -1.93 -3.36 -15.17
C LYS A 104 -1.25 -3.76 -13.86
N ILE A 105 -1.18 -2.85 -12.89
CA ILE A 105 -0.58 -3.10 -11.58
C ILE A 105 -1.41 -4.11 -10.79
N CYS A 106 -2.74 -3.99 -10.81
CA CYS A 106 -3.65 -4.98 -10.24
C CYS A 106 -3.44 -6.36 -10.88
N TRP A 107 -3.34 -6.41 -12.20
CA TRP A 107 -3.07 -7.65 -12.93
C TRP A 107 -1.72 -8.28 -12.54
N TRP A 108 -0.65 -7.49 -12.40
CA TRP A 108 0.65 -7.98 -11.92
C TRP A 108 0.54 -8.59 -10.52
N ARG A 109 -0.18 -7.93 -9.61
CA ARG A 109 -0.39 -8.43 -8.25
C ARG A 109 -1.15 -9.76 -8.23
N LEU A 110 -2.15 -9.93 -9.10
CA LEU A 110 -2.92 -11.17 -9.23
C LEU A 110 -2.12 -12.30 -9.89
N THR A 111 -1.28 -11.97 -10.88
CA THR A 111 -0.46 -12.96 -11.60
C THR A 111 0.89 -13.26 -10.95
N GLY A 112 1.21 -12.61 -9.82
CA GLY A 112 2.44 -12.85 -9.06
C GLY A 112 3.72 -12.41 -9.76
N ARG A 113 3.64 -11.49 -10.72
CA ARG A 113 4.79 -10.98 -11.50
C ARG A 113 5.42 -9.74 -10.86
#